data_AF-A0AAE4JUC1-F1
#
_entry.id   AF-A0AAE4JUC1-F1
#
_cell.length_a   1.000
_cell.length_b   1.000
_cell.length_c   1.000
_cell.angle_alpha   90.00
_cell.angle_beta   90.00
_cell.angle_gamma   90.00
#
_symmetry.space_group_name_H-M   'P 1'
#
loop_
_entity.id
_entity.type
_entity.pdbx_description
1 polymer ?
#
loop_
_entity_poly.entity_id
_entity_poly.type
_entity_poly.pdbx_seq_one_letter_code
_entity_poly.pdbx_strand_id
1 'polypeptide(L)' 'MNMRSESKEIYGVSVFPALAVQHQIRRWWVLRDIRKDWHLRNLAIKCLRGRPDIADFFNIRDEYTLIRHKVKHYLREGVI' A
#
# COMPACT_ATOMS: atom_id res chain seq x y z
N MET A 1 7.18 -9.43 -42.32
CA MET A 1 6.50 -8.31 -41.64
C MET A 1 7.09 -8.18 -40.24
N ASN A 2 7.98 -7.22 -40.03
CA ASN A 2 8.60 -6.96 -38.73
C ASN A 2 7.61 -6.12 -37.90
N MET A 3 6.92 -6.72 -36.93
CA MET A 3 6.23 -5.96 -35.89
C MET A 3 7.27 -5.41 -34.92
N ARG A 4 7.96 -4.34 -35.31
CA ARG A 4 8.61 -3.48 -34.33
C ARG A 4 7.48 -2.76 -33.59
N SER A 5 7.23 -3.15 -32.35
CA SER A 5 6.41 -2.39 -31.42
C SER A 5 7.09 -1.04 -31.24
N GLU A 6 6.76 -0.06 -32.08
CA GLU A 6 7.08 1.34 -31.84
C GLU A 6 6.57 1.65 -30.43
N SER A 7 7.50 1.87 -29.51
CA SER A 7 7.17 2.40 -28.20
C SER A 7 6.31 3.63 -28.45
N LYS A 8 5.05 3.61 -27.99
CA LYS A 8 4.16 4.76 -28.11
C LYS A 8 4.83 5.92 -27.38
N GLU A 9 5.42 6.83 -28.13
CA GLU A 9 5.97 8.06 -27.62
C GLU A 9 4.87 9.12 -27.69
N ILE A 10 4.59 9.76 -26.56
CA ILE A 10 3.66 10.88 -26.50
C ILE A 10 4.49 12.09 -26.04
N TYR A 11 4.51 13.15 -26.84
CA TYR A 11 5.34 14.34 -26.60
C TYR A 11 6.85 14.06 -26.39
N GLY A 12 7.40 13.07 -27.10
CA GLY A 12 8.82 12.67 -26.98
C GLY A 12 9.16 11.89 -25.71
N VAL A 13 8.14 11.44 -24.96
CA VAL A 13 8.31 10.58 -23.79
C VAL A 13 7.84 9.17 -24.10
N SER A 14 8.70 8.19 -23.86
CA SER A 14 8.34 6.78 -23.93
C SER A 14 7.29 6.47 -22.84
N VAL A 15 6.09 6.07 -23.27
CA VAL A 15 4.95 5.88 -22.37
C VAL A 15 5.16 4.71 -21.40
N PHE A 16 5.82 3.63 -21.84
CA PHE A 16 5.99 2.43 -21.00
C PHE A 16 6.86 2.67 -19.76
N PRO A 17 8.07 3.27 -19.86
CA PRO A 17 8.86 3.66 -18.70
C PRO A 17 8.12 4.63 -17.77
N ALA A 18 7.39 5.61 -18.33
CA ALA A 18 6.63 6.58 -17.54
C ALA A 18 5.51 5.90 -16.71
N LEU A 19 4.76 4.97 -17.31
CA LEU A 19 3.75 4.17 -16.62
C LEU A 19 4.38 3.27 -15.55
N ALA A 20 5.54 2.68 -15.81
CA ALA A 20 6.24 1.87 -14.84
C ALA A 20 6.67 2.70 -13.61
N VAL A 21 7.22 3.90 -13.82
CA VAL A 21 7.58 4.81 -12.72
C VAL A 21 6.33 5.24 -11.94
N GLN A 22 5.25 5.59 -12.63
CA GLN A 22 3.98 5.95 -11.97
C GLN A 22 3.45 4.80 -11.11
N HIS A 23 3.54 3.56 -11.61
CA HIS A 23 3.14 2.37 -10.87
C HIS A 23 3.96 2.17 -9.61
N GLN A 24 5.29 2.31 -9.69
CA GLN A 24 6.18 2.21 -8.53
C GLN A 24 5.89 3.30 -7.49
N ILE A 25 5.61 4.53 -7.92
CA ILE A 25 5.22 5.63 -7.02
C ILE A 25 3.91 5.27 -6.29
N ARG A 26 2.89 4.79 -7.01
CA ARG A 26 1.62 4.35 -6.40
C ARG A 26 1.84 3.24 -5.38
N ARG A 27 2.62 2.22 -5.74
CA ARG A 27 2.98 1.12 -4.83
C ARG A 27 3.67 1.62 -3.57
N TRP A 28 4.61 2.56 -3.71
CA TRP A 28 5.32 3.14 -2.58
C TRP A 28 4.39 3.91 -1.63
N TRP A 29 3.45 4.69 -2.17
CA TRP A 29 2.44 5.39 -1.38
C TRP A 29 1.55 4.43 -0.57
N VAL A 30 1.09 3.35 -1.21
CA VAL A 30 0.26 2.34 -0.53
C VAL A 30 1.03 1.66 0.60
N LEU A 31 2.28 1.25 0.36
CA LEU A 31 3.11 0.64 1.40
C LEU A 31 3.37 1.61 2.57
N ARG A 32 3.54 2.90 2.27
CA ARG A 32 3.71 3.95 3.28
C ARG A 32 2.45 4.12 4.13
N ASP A 33 1.27 4.07 3.52
CA ASP A 33 -0.01 4.18 4.22
C ASP A 33 -0.23 2.99 5.16
N ILE A 34 -0.03 1.76 4.66
CA ILE A 34 -0.13 0.54 5.47
C ILE A 34 0.85 0.60 6.66
N ARG A 35 2.07 1.09 6.45
CA ARG A 35 3.06 1.23 7.52
C ARG A 35 2.66 2.30 8.55
N LYS A 36 2.08 3.41 8.10
CA LYS A 36 1.59 4.48 8.96
C LYS A 36 0.46 4.00 9.85
N ASP A 37 -0.50 3.25 9.29
CA ASP A 37 -1.61 2.67 10.04
C ASP A 37 -1.13 1.74 11.14
N TRP A 38 -0.21 0.82 10.80
CA TRP A 38 0.42 -0.07 11.77
C TRP A 38 1.10 0.74 12.89
N HIS A 39 1.87 1.77 12.53
CA HIS A 39 2.57 2.57 13.53
C HIS A 39 1.62 3.35 14.46
N LEU A 40 0.58 3.97 13.91
CA LEU A 40 -0.41 4.74 14.67
C LEU A 40 -1.17 3.85 15.67
N ARG A 41 -1.56 2.65 15.24
CA ARG A 41 -2.28 1.70 16.11
C ARG A 41 -1.38 1.12 17.19
N ASN A 42 -0.13 0.81 16.86
CA ASN A 42 0.85 0.34 17.84
C ASN A 42 1.20 1.43 18.87
N LEU A 43 1.21 2.70 18.46
CA LEU A 43 1.31 3.84 19.38
C LEU A 43 0.08 3.93 20.28
N ALA A 44 -1.13 3.78 19.72
CA ALA A 44 -2.38 3.77 20.49
C ALA A 44 -2.37 2.64 21.55
N ILE A 45 -1.97 1.42 21.19
CA ILE A 45 -1.81 0.30 22.13
C ILE A 45 -0.86 0.66 23.27
N LYS A 46 0.30 1.25 22.97
CA LYS A 46 1.26 1.67 23.99
C LYS A 46 0.69 2.73 24.93
N CYS A 47 -0.01 3.74 24.38
CA CYS A 47 -0.66 4.78 25.17
C CYS A 47 -1.81 4.24 26.04
N LEU A 48 -2.56 3.26 25.52
CA LEU A 48 -3.73 2.67 26.18
C LEU A 48 -3.39 1.50 27.11
N ARG A 49 -2.12 1.08 27.19
CA ARG A 49 -1.68 -0.02 28.07
C ARG A 49 -1.98 0.20 29.56
N GLY A 50 -2.22 1.46 29.98
CA GLY A 50 -2.69 1.82 31.33
C GLY A 50 -4.21 1.89 31.50
N ARG A 51 -4.98 1.58 30.45
CA ARG A 51 -6.45 1.59 30.39
C ARG A 51 -6.93 0.22 29.89
N PRO A 52 -6.97 -0.80 30.77
CA PRO A 52 -7.25 -2.19 30.38
C PRO A 52 -8.63 -2.36 29.74
N ASP A 53 -9.60 -1.54 30.11
CA ASP A 53 -10.94 -1.42 29.55
C ASP A 53 -10.96 -1.08 28.05
N ILE A 54 -9.96 -0.35 27.57
CA ILE A 54 -9.85 0.06 26.17
C ILE A 54 -8.83 -0.82 25.43
N ALA A 55 -7.83 -1.36 26.13
CA ALA A 55 -6.78 -2.19 25.55
C ALA A 55 -7.33 -3.48 24.90
N ASP A 56 -8.41 -4.06 25.45
CA ASP A 56 -9.06 -5.25 24.89
C ASP A 56 -9.65 -5.03 23.48
N PHE A 57 -9.97 -3.78 23.12
CA PHE A 57 -10.40 -3.43 21.76
C PHE A 57 -9.25 -3.42 20.74
N PHE A 58 -8.00 -3.39 21.20
CA PHE A 58 -6.81 -3.34 20.35
C PHE A 58 -6.12 -4.71 20.31
N ASN A 59 -6.79 -5.67 19.68
CA ASN A 59 -6.23 -6.99 19.43
C ASN A 59 -5.28 -6.96 18.21
N ILE A 60 -4.03 -7.42 18.41
CA ILE A 60 -3.03 -7.60 17.35
C ILE A 60 -3.58 -8.49 16.21
N ARG A 61 -4.44 -9.45 16.52
CA ARG A 61 -5.08 -10.33 15.52
C ARG A 61 -6.01 -9.57 14.58
N ASP A 62 -6.78 -8.61 15.10
CA ASP A 62 -7.68 -7.80 14.30
C ASP A 62 -6.90 -6.81 13.45
N GLU A 63 -5.79 -6.28 13.98
CA GLU A 63 -4.87 -5.43 13.25
C GLU A 63 -4.24 -6.15 12.05
N TYR A 64 -3.71 -7.35 12.28
CA TYR A 64 -3.17 -8.19 11.21
C TYR A 64 -4.25 -8.50 10.17
N THR A 65 -5.47 -8.78 10.60
CA THR A 65 -6.60 -9.07 9.72
C THR A 65 -6.96 -7.86 8.84
N LEU A 66 -6.96 -6.66 9.41
CA LEU A 66 -7.26 -5.42 8.70
C LEU A 66 -6.18 -5.10 7.66
N ILE A 67 -4.91 -5.19 8.05
CA ILE A 67 -3.78 -5.02 7.12
C ILE A 67 -3.84 -6.06 6.00
N ARG A 68 -4.12 -7.31 6.33
CA ARG A 68 -4.26 -8.39 5.34
C ARG A 68 -5.37 -8.10 4.33
N HIS A 69 -6.52 -7.57 4.78
CA HIS A 69 -7.59 -7.15 3.87
C HIS A 69 -7.18 -6.00 2.96
N LYS A 70 -6.51 -4.97 3.50
CA LYS A 70 -5.97 -3.87 2.71
C LYS A 70 -4.96 -4.35 1.66
N VAL A 71 -4.01 -5.20 2.06
CA VAL A 71 -3.02 -5.77 1.13
C VAL A 71 -3.72 -6.58 0.04
N LYS A 72 -4.71 -7.42 0.39
CA LYS A 72 -5.50 -8.17 -0.60
C LYS A 72 -6.24 -7.26 -1.58
N HIS A 73 -6.78 -6.13 -1.11
CA HIS A 73 -7.43 -5.14 -1.96
C HIS A 73 -6.44 -4.56 -2.98
N TYR A 74 -5.30 -4.07 -2.51
CA TYR A 74 -4.28 -3.48 -3.39
C TYR A 74 -3.62 -4.48 -4.35
N LEU A 75 -3.51 -5.76 -3.95
CA LEU A 75 -3.07 -6.84 -4.83
C LEU A 75 -4.08 -7.06 -5.98
N ARG A 76 -5.38 -7.00 -5.71
CA ARG A 76 -6.42 -7.11 -6.75
C ARG A 76 -6.43 -5.92 -7.70
N GLU A 77 -6.12 -4.73 -7.21
CA GLU A 77 -5.94 -3.52 -8.02
C GLU A 77 -4.63 -3.50 -8.80
N GLY A 78 -3.76 -4.52 -8.60
CA GLY A 78 -2.46 -4.63 -9.24
C GLY A 78 -1.47 -3.57 -8.79
N VAL A 79 -1.69 -2.92 -7.63
CA VAL A 79 -0.80 -1.89 -7.08
C VAL A 79 0.36 -2.51 -6.29
N ILE A 80 0.13 -3.66 -5.64
CA ILE A 80 1.14 -4.44 -4.91
C ILE A 80 1.41 -5.76 -5.64
#